data_AF-A0A0P7UMQ8-F1
#
_entry.id   AF-A0A0P7UMQ8-F1
#
_cell.length_a   1.000
_cell.length_b   1.000
_cell.length_c   1.000
_cell.angle_alpha   90.00
_cell.angle_beta   90.00
_cell.angle_gamma   90.00
#
_symmetry.space_group_name_H-M   'P 1'
#
loop_
_entity.id
_entity.type
_entity.pdbx_description
1 polymer ?
#
loop_
_entity_poly.entity_id
_entity_poly.type
_entity_poly.pdbx_seq_one_letter_code
_entity_poly.pdbx_strand_id
1 'polypeptide(L)'
;ACFTFNVVQVRPDVRAVFGIGSTEPSVRTAACAMESQNLSCSICLDRFQVPVTIPCGHTFCQVCITVHWDTKAKGGMDTQCPICSETFDPRPALKRNVALSHLTEATDQEGRGATPVPRQSNAAPQAEVLCERHKKPLVIYCRTESMCVCYECAIRECKNHEKILAEEEKEIREASVGSVARLLSVLGFNRVVRKGKRSSFLSRWVSQEGLKKKSREVEKHREDTEKSVKELSENINKAEVSLQQTSHWVNAKFAYLVKVLMEKQESTLTFMEHERQSILCQAETHLGMLQERAQRLGEIQGQIATVQAMPYIQLIQESRLVEVPRMQDIPLDVSTTLQDRLNTVTDVLSRISKLVLEDLEKAINTAIGQDKQGSPQDKRPVLAVVPSPAMPSSSAIKDGLSA
;
A
#
# COMPACT_ATOMS: atom_id res chain seq x y z
N ALA A 1 -20.48 18.21 -55.19
CA ALA A 1 -19.25 18.38 -54.39
C ALA A 1 -19.42 17.61 -53.09
N CYS A 2 -18.46 16.78 -52.70
CA CYS A 2 -18.56 15.95 -51.50
C CYS A 2 -18.37 16.81 -50.24
N PHE A 3 -19.39 16.87 -49.37
CA PHE A 3 -19.19 17.30 -47.99
C PHE A 3 -18.77 16.10 -47.14
N THR A 4 -17.47 15.99 -46.91
CA THR A 4 -16.88 15.02 -45.97
C THR A 4 -17.23 15.40 -44.55
N PHE A 5 -18.17 14.70 -43.93
CA PHE A 5 -18.39 14.81 -42.49
C PHE A 5 -17.22 14.16 -41.74
N ASN A 6 -16.45 14.98 -41.04
CA ASN A 6 -15.43 14.52 -40.10
C ASN A 6 -16.11 13.86 -38.89
N VAL A 7 -16.29 12.54 -38.95
CA VAL A 7 -16.59 11.75 -37.76
C VAL A 7 -15.32 11.67 -36.93
N VAL A 8 -15.25 12.47 -35.86
CA VAL A 8 -14.18 12.39 -34.86
C VAL A 8 -14.31 11.05 -34.14
N GLN A 9 -13.61 10.03 -34.65
CA GLN A 9 -13.65 8.68 -34.13
C GLN A 9 -12.81 8.60 -32.84
N VAL A 10 -13.41 9.00 -31.71
CA VAL A 10 -12.81 8.80 -30.37
C VAL A 10 -12.77 7.31 -30.07
N ARG A 11 -11.69 6.66 -30.48
CA ARG A 11 -11.33 5.31 -30.01
C ARG A 11 -10.70 5.44 -28.64
N PRO A 12 -11.13 4.66 -27.62
CA PRO A 12 -10.32 4.48 -26.42
C PRO A 12 -9.12 3.61 -26.78
N ASP A 13 -7.92 4.20 -26.78
CA ASP A 13 -6.68 3.46 -26.97
C ASP A 13 -6.32 2.72 -25.67
N VAL A 14 -6.65 1.43 -25.63
CA VAL A 14 -6.37 0.54 -24.48
C VAL A 14 -5.35 -0.52 -24.91
N ARG A 15 -4.15 -0.10 -25.35
CA ARG A 15 -3.07 -1.05 -25.64
C ARG A 15 -1.64 -0.55 -25.48
N ALA A 16 -1.29 -0.05 -24.29
CA ALA A 16 0.10 0.30 -23.97
C ALA A 16 0.56 0.11 -22.50
N VAL A 17 0.24 -1.03 -21.84
CA VAL A 17 1.08 -1.58 -20.74
C VAL A 17 0.92 -3.11 -20.72
N PHE A 18 1.81 -3.86 -21.36
CA PHE A 18 2.26 -5.22 -21.00
C PHE A 18 3.24 -5.70 -22.08
N GLY A 19 4.48 -5.22 -21.95
CA GLY A 19 5.60 -5.57 -22.83
C GLY A 19 6.87 -5.72 -22.01
N ILE A 20 7.08 -6.89 -21.43
CA ILE A 20 8.38 -7.36 -20.96
C ILE A 20 8.48 -8.84 -21.27
N GLY A 21 9.28 -9.17 -22.27
CA GLY A 21 9.60 -10.54 -22.64
C GLY A 21 10.59 -11.18 -21.68
N SER A 22 10.67 -12.50 -21.73
CA SER A 22 11.59 -13.30 -20.92
C SER A 22 13.05 -13.09 -21.35
N THR A 23 13.84 -12.44 -20.50
CA THR A 23 15.30 -12.59 -20.47
C THR A 23 15.78 -12.54 -19.03
N GLU A 24 16.43 -13.61 -18.55
CA GLU A 24 17.12 -13.60 -17.26
C GLU A 24 18.26 -12.57 -17.24
N PRO A 25 18.56 -11.98 -16.08
CA PRO A 25 19.89 -11.47 -15.80
C PRO A 25 20.56 -12.20 -14.62
N SER A 26 21.68 -12.81 -14.97
CA SER A 26 22.78 -13.25 -14.11
C SER A 26 23.05 -12.37 -12.88
N VAL A 27 23.39 -13.03 -11.77
CA VAL A 27 23.92 -12.43 -10.54
C VAL A 27 25.10 -11.49 -10.86
N ARG A 28 24.94 -10.17 -10.65
CA ARG A 28 26.06 -9.24 -10.53
C ARG A 28 25.73 -7.99 -9.71
N THR A 29 26.57 -7.79 -8.70
CA THR A 29 26.73 -6.66 -7.78
C THR A 29 26.13 -5.32 -8.21
N ALA A 30 25.08 -4.88 -7.52
CA ALA A 30 24.66 -3.49 -7.50
C ALA A 30 25.37 -2.75 -6.36
N ALA A 31 26.39 -1.95 -6.67
CA ALA A 31 26.91 -0.95 -5.75
C ALA A 31 25.93 0.23 -5.72
N CYS A 32 25.20 0.39 -4.61
CA CYS A 32 24.35 1.55 -4.40
C CYS A 32 25.17 2.64 -3.67
N ALA A 33 25.53 3.69 -4.39
CA ALA A 33 26.12 4.88 -3.79
C ALA A 33 25.02 5.60 -2.97
N MET A 34 25.11 5.55 -1.65
CA MET A 34 24.23 6.31 -0.77
C MET A 34 24.86 7.67 -0.44
N GLU A 35 24.06 8.72 -0.53
CA GLU A 35 24.49 10.11 -0.43
C GLU A 35 25.12 10.45 0.92
N SER A 36 26.00 11.46 0.90
CA SER A 36 26.71 12.01 2.05
C SER A 36 25.74 12.48 3.16
N GLN A 37 25.48 11.61 4.14
CA GLN A 37 24.69 11.97 5.32
C GLN A 37 25.45 13.02 6.14
N ASN A 38 24.83 14.17 6.41
CA ASN A 38 25.39 15.19 7.30
C ASN A 38 25.45 14.66 8.74
N LEU A 39 26.60 14.12 9.16
CA LEU A 39 26.84 13.55 10.50
C LEU A 39 27.13 14.62 11.58
N SER A 40 26.54 15.81 11.45
CA SER A 40 26.73 16.96 12.35
C SER A 40 25.51 17.24 13.23
N CYS A 41 25.76 17.61 14.48
CA CYS A 41 24.73 17.91 15.47
C CYS A 41 24.31 19.39 15.39
N SER A 42 23.03 19.67 15.19
CA SER A 42 22.52 21.04 15.07
C SER A 42 22.63 21.93 16.33
N ILE A 43 23.17 21.42 17.45
CA ILE A 43 23.37 22.19 18.69
C ILE A 43 24.84 22.63 18.84
N CYS A 44 25.81 21.73 18.66
CA CYS A 44 27.23 22.06 18.72
C CYS A 44 27.87 22.34 17.35
N LEU A 45 27.14 22.06 16.26
CA LEU A 45 27.57 22.11 14.85
C LEU A 45 28.70 21.11 14.48
N ASP A 46 29.42 20.59 15.48
CA ASP A 46 30.36 19.47 15.35
C ASP A 46 29.69 18.11 15.07
N ARG A 47 30.54 17.12 14.73
CA ARG A 47 30.20 15.71 14.60
C ARG A 47 29.46 15.16 15.83
N PHE A 48 28.54 14.21 15.61
CA PHE A 48 27.77 13.59 16.70
C PHE A 48 28.63 12.86 17.75
N GLN A 49 28.92 13.52 18.88
CA GLN A 49 29.40 12.85 20.08
C GLN A 49 28.25 12.16 20.81
N VAL A 50 28.17 10.83 20.67
CA VAL A 50 27.08 10.00 21.19
C VAL A 50 25.71 10.46 20.64
N PRO A 51 25.39 10.15 19.36
CA PRO A 51 24.10 10.50 18.78
C PRO A 51 22.96 9.84 19.55
N VAL A 52 21.93 10.60 19.89
CA VAL A 52 20.67 10.14 20.47
C VAL A 52 19.52 10.65 19.60
N THR A 53 18.61 9.76 19.23
CA THR A 53 17.41 10.10 18.46
C THR A 53 16.24 10.22 19.41
N ILE A 54 15.58 11.38 19.44
CA ILE A 54 14.39 11.65 20.27
C ILE A 54 13.10 11.26 19.52
N PRO A 55 11.93 11.13 20.18
CA PRO A 55 10.74 10.53 19.57
C PRO A 55 10.27 11.17 18.26
N CYS A 56 10.51 12.47 18.07
CA CYS A 56 10.23 13.20 16.83
C CYS A 56 11.21 12.95 15.67
N GLY A 57 12.07 11.93 15.78
CA GLY A 57 13.02 11.50 14.73
C GLY A 57 14.33 12.31 14.63
N HIS A 58 14.43 13.46 15.29
CA HIS A 58 15.63 14.30 15.27
C HIS A 58 16.76 13.70 16.13
N THR A 59 18.01 13.89 15.68
CA THR A 59 19.21 13.34 16.35
C THR A 59 20.15 14.46 16.80
N PHE A 60 20.70 14.31 18.01
CA PHE A 60 21.63 15.26 18.64
C PHE A 60 22.73 14.51 19.42
N CYS A 61 23.82 15.18 19.80
CA CYS A 61 24.74 14.65 20.81
C CYS A 61 24.02 14.51 22.16
N GLN A 62 24.22 13.39 22.87
CA GLN A 62 23.55 13.13 24.15
C GLN A 62 23.72 14.26 25.16
N VAL A 63 24.93 14.80 25.27
CA VAL A 63 25.24 15.92 26.18
C VAL A 63 24.52 17.19 25.73
N CYS A 64 24.55 17.52 24.44
CA CYS A 64 23.96 18.76 23.91
C CYS A 64 22.45 18.85 24.15
N ILE A 65 21.69 17.78 23.86
CA ILE A 65 20.24 17.77 24.11
C ILE A 65 19.92 17.72 25.61
N THR A 66 20.75 17.04 26.40
CA THR A 66 20.62 17.01 27.87
C THR A 66 20.80 18.40 28.46
N VAL A 67 21.86 19.12 28.09
CA VAL A 67 22.13 20.50 28.55
C VAL A 67 21.05 21.46 28.07
N HIS A 68 20.57 21.33 26.82
CA HIS A 68 19.47 22.17 26.32
C HIS A 68 18.21 22.04 27.18
N TRP A 69 17.79 20.80 27.50
CA TRP A 69 16.66 20.53 28.38
C TRP A 69 16.91 20.97 29.82
N ASP A 70 18.10 20.74 30.38
CA ASP A 70 18.45 21.16 31.74
C ASP A 70 18.49 22.70 31.90
N THR A 71 18.87 23.43 30.86
CA THR A 71 18.83 24.90 30.82
C THR A 71 17.40 25.42 30.71
N LYS A 72 16.54 24.78 29.92
CA LYS A 72 15.11 25.14 29.79
C LYS A 72 14.29 24.82 31.05
N ALA A 73 14.58 23.70 31.71
CA ALA A 73 13.95 23.31 32.98
C ALA A 73 14.20 24.35 34.09
N LYS A 74 15.39 24.97 34.14
CA LYS A 74 15.70 26.08 35.05
C LYS A 74 14.90 27.36 34.80
N GLY A 75 14.29 27.49 33.61
CA GLY A 75 13.40 28.60 33.23
C GLY A 75 11.91 28.24 33.29
N GLY A 76 11.53 27.07 33.84
CA GLY A 76 10.13 26.65 33.95
C GLY A 76 9.47 26.29 32.62
N MET A 77 10.23 25.92 31.58
CA MET A 77 9.71 25.50 30.27
C MET A 77 9.79 23.99 30.09
N ASP A 78 8.81 23.43 29.39
CA ASP A 78 8.70 22.00 29.07
C ASP A 78 9.86 21.49 28.20
N THR A 79 10.06 20.17 28.21
CA THR A 79 11.11 19.49 27.44
C THR A 79 10.77 19.52 25.94
N GLN A 80 11.45 20.37 25.16
CA GLN A 80 11.14 20.60 23.73
C GLN A 80 12.26 20.16 22.79
N CYS A 81 11.91 19.73 21.57
CA CYS A 81 12.88 19.48 20.49
C CYS A 81 13.48 20.81 19.96
N PRO A 82 14.83 20.96 19.88
CA PRO A 82 15.47 22.15 19.32
C PRO A 82 15.21 22.44 17.82
N ILE A 83 14.67 21.47 17.06
CA ILE A 83 14.44 21.62 15.60
C ILE A 83 12.95 21.77 15.27
N CYS A 84 12.08 20.92 15.83
CA CYS A 84 10.64 20.93 15.53
C CYS A 84 9.75 21.48 16.67
N SER A 85 10.33 21.91 17.80
CA SER A 85 9.61 22.43 18.97
C SER A 85 8.59 21.49 19.62
N GLU A 86 8.56 20.21 19.24
CA GLU A 86 7.69 19.20 19.83
C GLU A 86 7.99 19.03 21.33
N THR A 87 6.94 19.10 22.15
CA THR A 87 6.97 19.00 23.62
C THR A 87 6.86 17.56 24.09
N PHE A 88 7.55 17.22 25.18
CA PHE A 88 7.53 15.89 25.78
C PHE A 88 7.34 15.97 27.30
N ASP A 89 6.25 15.41 27.79
CA ASP A 89 6.02 15.19 29.23
C ASP A 89 5.53 13.74 29.44
N PRO A 90 6.26 12.89 30.19
CA PRO A 90 7.55 13.14 30.84
C PRO A 90 8.74 13.19 29.87
N ARG A 91 9.85 13.76 30.34
CA ARG A 91 11.13 13.85 29.61
C ARG A 91 11.56 12.49 29.02
N PRO A 92 11.81 12.36 27.71
CA PRO A 92 12.16 11.09 27.07
C PRO A 92 13.49 10.50 27.57
N ALA A 93 13.53 9.19 27.77
CA ALA A 93 14.75 8.46 28.09
C ALA A 93 15.68 8.38 26.87
N LEU A 94 16.76 9.17 26.88
CA LEU A 94 17.74 9.23 25.79
C LEU A 94 18.52 7.90 25.65
N LYS A 95 18.38 7.26 24.48
CA LYS A 95 19.13 6.06 24.09
C LYS A 95 20.06 6.40 22.91
N ARG A 96 21.31 5.94 22.98
CA ARG A 96 22.32 6.10 21.92
C ARG A 96 21.87 5.38 20.65
N ASN A 97 21.89 6.08 19.52
CA ASN A 97 21.67 5.52 18.20
C ASN A 97 22.93 4.76 17.75
N VAL A 98 22.90 3.44 17.83
CA VAL A 98 24.06 2.56 17.58
C VAL A 98 24.53 2.66 16.11
N ALA A 99 23.61 2.76 15.15
CA ALA A 99 23.94 2.85 13.73
C ALA A 99 24.72 4.14 13.41
N LEU A 100 24.19 5.30 13.81
CA LEU A 100 24.89 6.58 13.62
C LEU A 100 26.21 6.66 14.38
N SER A 101 26.34 5.93 15.50
CA SER A 101 27.58 5.87 16.27
C SER A 101 28.71 5.17 15.54
N HIS A 102 28.44 4.03 14.90
CA HIS A 102 29.43 3.34 14.07
C HIS A 102 29.81 4.15 12.82
N LEU A 103 28.82 4.82 12.20
CA LEU A 103 29.07 5.74 11.09
C LEU A 103 29.93 6.94 11.51
N THR A 104 29.81 7.40 12.76
CA THR A 104 30.79 8.36 13.27
C THR A 104 32.17 7.71 13.45
N GLU A 105 32.30 6.64 14.22
CA GLU A 105 33.61 6.08 14.63
C GLU A 105 34.48 5.61 13.44
N ALA A 106 33.88 5.28 12.30
CA ALA A 106 34.58 4.86 11.08
C ALA A 106 35.49 5.94 10.43
N THR A 107 35.32 7.23 10.76
CA THR A 107 36.13 8.32 10.17
C THR A 107 37.36 8.72 10.99
N ASP A 108 37.49 8.23 12.23
CA ASP A 108 38.46 8.77 13.20
C ASP A 108 39.73 7.89 13.33
N GLN A 109 39.94 6.93 12.40
CA GLN A 109 41.12 6.05 12.40
C GLN A 109 42.37 6.62 11.70
N GLU A 110 42.38 7.90 11.31
CA GLU A 110 43.56 8.58 10.78
C GLU A 110 44.10 9.68 11.72
N GLY A 111 44.72 9.29 12.85
CA GLY A 111 45.60 10.25 13.56
C GLY A 111 46.01 9.98 15.02
N ARG A 112 47.20 9.38 15.20
CA ARG A 112 48.21 9.58 16.30
C ARG A 112 47.72 9.42 17.78
N GLY A 113 48.49 8.97 18.77
CA GLY A 113 49.93 8.70 18.90
C GLY A 113 50.44 9.26 20.24
N ALA A 114 51.14 8.45 21.05
CA ALA A 114 52.10 8.72 22.16
C ALA A 114 52.25 10.18 22.73
N THR A 115 52.45 10.49 24.02
CA THR A 115 52.91 9.76 25.24
C THR A 115 52.83 10.73 26.47
N PRO A 116 52.87 10.27 27.74
CA PRO A 116 52.85 11.14 28.93
C PRO A 116 54.23 11.37 29.60
N VAL A 117 54.38 12.44 30.40
CA VAL A 117 55.54 12.71 31.28
C VAL A 117 55.05 13.12 32.70
N PRO A 118 55.65 12.63 33.82
CA PRO A 118 55.11 12.81 35.18
C PRO A 118 55.97 13.67 36.14
N ARG A 119 55.41 13.99 37.33
CA ARG A 119 56.06 14.25 38.65
C ARG A 119 54.95 14.22 39.73
N GLN A 120 54.95 13.30 40.71
CA GLN A 120 55.57 13.39 42.07
C GLN A 120 54.94 14.51 42.95
N SER A 121 54.65 14.37 44.26
CA SER A 121 55.07 13.44 45.34
C SER A 121 54.19 13.65 46.61
N ASN A 122 54.11 12.83 47.69
CA ASN A 122 54.49 11.44 48.04
C ASN A 122 53.87 11.10 49.44
N ALA A 123 53.24 9.92 49.67
CA ALA A 123 53.04 9.30 51.00
C ALA A 123 52.58 7.82 50.88
N ALA A 124 53.10 6.92 51.73
CA ALA A 124 52.69 5.50 51.83
C ALA A 124 51.65 5.33 52.98
N PRO A 125 50.75 4.32 52.97
CA PRO A 125 51.15 2.92 53.18
C PRO A 125 50.26 1.83 52.49
N GLN A 126 50.62 0.56 52.72
CA GLN A 126 49.89 -0.66 52.32
C GLN A 126 49.79 -0.92 50.80
N ALA A 127 49.78 -2.20 50.42
CA ALA A 127 49.75 -2.62 49.02
C ALA A 127 48.30 -2.61 48.49
N GLU A 128 47.70 -1.42 48.38
CA GLU A 128 46.44 -1.24 47.67
C GLU A 128 46.62 -1.68 46.22
N VAL A 129 45.87 -2.70 45.80
CA VAL A 129 45.85 -3.09 44.38
C VAL A 129 45.12 -1.98 43.63
N LEU A 130 45.87 -1.20 42.84
CA LEU A 130 45.35 -0.06 42.09
C LEU A 130 44.85 -0.49 40.70
N CYS A 131 43.78 0.15 40.24
CA CYS A 131 43.28 0.00 38.88
C CYS A 131 44.37 0.40 37.87
N GLU A 132 44.70 -0.49 36.94
CA GLU A 132 45.76 -0.26 35.96
C GLU A 132 45.53 1.00 35.11
N ARG A 133 44.27 1.27 34.75
CA ARG A 133 43.84 2.39 33.90
C ARG A 133 43.65 3.71 34.65
N HIS A 134 43.23 3.68 35.91
CA HIS A 134 42.84 4.87 36.66
C HIS A 134 43.72 5.18 37.88
N LYS A 135 44.64 4.28 38.25
CA LYS A 135 45.56 4.37 39.41
C LYS A 135 44.87 4.67 40.75
N LYS A 136 43.61 4.21 40.90
CA LYS A 136 42.75 4.33 42.09
C LYS A 136 42.53 2.93 42.69
N PRO A 137 42.36 2.78 44.02
CA PRO A 137 42.25 1.46 44.65
C PRO A 137 41.00 0.68 44.23
N LEU A 138 41.17 -0.64 44.10
CA LEU A 138 40.14 -1.59 43.65
C LEU A 138 39.22 -2.04 44.80
N VAL A 139 38.44 -1.11 45.35
CA VAL A 139 37.62 -1.33 46.57
C VAL A 139 36.20 -1.88 46.33
N ILE A 140 35.75 -1.98 45.07
CA ILE A 140 34.41 -2.47 44.72
C ILE A 140 34.56 -3.78 43.93
N TYR A 141 33.78 -4.81 44.24
CA TYR A 141 33.69 -6.02 43.42
C TYR A 141 32.48 -5.95 42.48
N CYS A 142 32.72 -6.15 41.19
CA CYS A 142 31.68 -6.30 40.18
C CYS A 142 31.34 -7.78 40.02
N ARG A 143 30.15 -8.22 40.43
CA ARG A 143 29.71 -9.62 40.30
C ARG A 143 29.52 -10.02 38.84
N THR A 144 29.01 -9.11 38.01
CA THR A 144 28.76 -9.36 36.57
C THR A 144 30.03 -9.62 35.78
N GLU A 145 31.14 -8.95 36.12
CA GLU A 145 32.47 -9.16 35.48
C GLU A 145 33.42 -10.02 36.33
N SER A 146 32.99 -10.39 37.54
CA SER A 146 33.72 -11.20 38.51
C SER A 146 35.12 -10.67 38.88
N MET A 147 35.27 -9.35 38.98
CA MET A 147 36.56 -8.68 39.26
C MET A 147 36.43 -7.46 40.18
N CYS A 148 37.51 -7.12 40.88
CA CYS A 148 37.59 -5.87 41.64
C CYS A 148 37.84 -4.69 40.69
N VAL A 149 37.11 -3.59 40.90
CA VAL A 149 37.11 -2.38 40.10
C VAL A 149 37.25 -1.15 41.02
N CYS A 150 37.85 -0.07 40.52
CA CYS A 150 37.85 1.21 41.22
C CYS A 150 36.51 1.93 41.03
N TYR A 151 36.21 2.95 41.85
CA TYR A 151 34.95 3.69 41.75
C TYR A 151 34.69 4.30 40.36
N GLU A 152 35.75 4.69 39.63
CA GLU A 152 35.63 5.24 38.28
C GLU A 152 35.12 4.18 37.28
N CYS A 153 35.70 2.97 37.32
CA CYS A 153 35.23 1.83 36.53
C CYS A 153 33.81 1.42 36.95
N ALA A 154 33.50 1.44 38.26
CA ALA A 154 32.18 1.11 38.78
C ALA A 154 31.05 2.05 38.27
N ILE A 155 31.40 3.30 37.94
CA ILE A 155 30.46 4.32 37.42
C ILE A 155 30.42 4.31 35.88
N ARG A 156 31.56 4.13 35.20
CA ARG A 156 31.69 4.28 33.74
C ARG A 156 31.50 2.98 32.96
N GLU A 157 32.08 1.89 33.46
CA GLU A 157 32.12 0.59 32.77
C GLU A 157 31.09 -0.36 33.38
N CYS A 158 31.14 -0.58 34.69
CA CYS A 158 30.23 -1.48 35.40
C CYS A 158 28.93 -0.77 35.81
N LYS A 159 28.44 0.21 35.05
CA LYS A 159 27.38 1.16 35.49
C LYS A 159 26.10 0.46 35.95
N ASN A 160 25.64 -0.52 35.18
CA ASN A 160 24.43 -1.31 35.43
C ASN A 160 24.73 -2.74 35.93
N HIS A 161 25.97 -3.01 36.34
CA HIS A 161 26.38 -4.31 36.87
C HIS A 161 26.10 -4.41 38.37
N GLU A 162 25.92 -5.63 38.86
CA GLU A 162 25.76 -5.88 40.30
C GLU A 162 27.11 -5.64 41.00
N LYS A 163 27.11 -4.77 42.01
CA LYS A 163 28.30 -4.24 42.69
C LYS A 163 28.13 -4.31 44.19
N ILE A 164 29.20 -4.68 44.88
CA ILE A 164 29.30 -4.85 46.34
C ILE A 164 30.71 -4.43 46.77
N LEU A 165 30.95 -4.16 48.06
CA LEU A 165 32.31 -3.87 48.53
C LEU A 165 33.19 -5.13 48.42
N ALA A 166 34.46 -4.95 48.07
CA ALA A 166 35.36 -6.07 47.80
C ALA A 166 35.60 -6.96 49.05
N GLU A 167 35.61 -6.36 50.24
CA GLU A 167 35.74 -7.10 51.51
C GLU A 167 34.46 -7.88 51.86
N GLU A 168 33.29 -7.26 51.66
CA GLU A 168 31.98 -7.86 51.95
C GLU A 168 31.69 -9.07 51.05
N GLU A 169 32.06 -8.99 49.77
CA GLU A 169 32.01 -10.14 48.84
C GLU A 169 33.01 -11.25 49.21
N LYS A 170 34.18 -10.89 49.75
CA LYS A 170 35.20 -11.84 50.20
C LYS A 170 34.68 -12.64 51.39
N GLU A 171 34.08 -11.99 52.40
CA GLU A 171 33.41 -12.67 53.52
C GLU A 171 32.31 -13.63 53.04
N ILE A 172 31.48 -13.20 52.07
CA ILE A 172 30.44 -14.06 51.46
C ILE A 172 31.06 -15.27 50.72
N ARG A 173 32.16 -15.08 49.99
CA ARG A 173 32.88 -16.21 49.34
C ARG A 173 33.52 -17.15 50.33
N GLU A 174 34.15 -16.65 51.38
CA GLU A 174 34.78 -17.46 52.43
C GLU A 174 33.74 -18.30 53.18
N ALA A 175 32.58 -17.70 53.51
CA ALA A 175 31.44 -18.41 54.09
C ALA A 175 30.88 -19.51 53.15
N SER A 176 30.79 -19.22 51.85
CA SER A 176 30.27 -20.16 50.84
C SER A 176 31.22 -21.35 50.58
N VAL A 177 32.53 -21.08 50.47
CA VAL A 177 33.58 -22.11 50.35
C VAL A 177 33.61 -23.00 51.59
N GLY A 178 33.41 -22.43 52.78
CA GLY A 178 33.28 -23.16 54.04
C GLY A 178 32.07 -24.11 54.11
N SER A 179 31.11 -24.01 53.18
CA SER A 179 29.97 -24.92 53.06
C SER A 179 30.27 -26.09 52.11
N VAL A 180 30.91 -25.81 50.97
CA VAL A 180 31.35 -26.83 50.00
C VAL A 180 32.45 -27.73 50.60
N ALA A 181 33.40 -27.16 51.36
CA ALA A 181 34.44 -27.92 52.06
C ALA A 181 33.87 -28.87 53.14
N ARG A 182 32.76 -28.49 53.80
CA ARG A 182 32.04 -29.35 54.75
C ARG A 182 31.37 -30.54 54.05
N LEU A 183 30.67 -30.30 52.94
CA LEU A 183 30.04 -31.39 52.15
C LEU A 183 31.07 -32.39 51.59
N LEU A 184 32.24 -31.90 51.15
CA LEU A 184 33.33 -32.76 50.67
C LEU A 184 33.98 -33.61 51.79
N SER A 185 33.94 -33.12 53.04
CA SER A 185 34.47 -33.87 54.20
C SER A 185 33.53 -34.98 54.66
N VAL A 186 32.21 -34.78 54.57
CA VAL A 186 31.19 -35.77 54.98
C VAL A 186 31.14 -36.99 54.05
N LEU A 187 31.46 -36.83 52.76
CA LEU A 187 31.37 -37.90 51.76
C LEU A 187 32.65 -38.73 51.58
N GLY A 188 33.65 -38.60 52.47
CA GLY A 188 34.78 -39.55 52.55
C GLY A 188 35.69 -39.62 51.31
N PHE A 189 35.66 -38.64 50.41
CA PHE A 189 36.32 -38.71 49.10
C PHE A 189 37.85 -38.47 49.10
N ASN A 190 38.49 -38.48 50.28
CA ASN A 190 39.95 -38.39 50.40
C ASN A 190 40.66 -39.75 50.24
N ARG A 191 40.50 -40.36 49.06
CA ARG A 191 41.41 -41.41 48.58
C ARG A 191 41.51 -41.42 47.05
N VAL A 192 42.76 -41.47 46.56
CA VAL A 192 43.16 -41.61 45.15
C VAL A 192 43.08 -40.34 44.28
N VAL A 193 44.01 -39.41 44.52
CA VAL A 193 44.57 -38.60 43.43
C VAL A 193 45.38 -39.54 42.51
N ARG A 194 44.81 -39.94 41.36
CA ARG A 194 45.56 -40.58 40.27
C ARG A 194 45.33 -39.85 38.94
N LYS A 195 46.44 -39.31 38.42
CA LYS A 195 46.69 -38.80 37.05
C LYS A 195 45.89 -37.57 36.62
N GLY A 196 46.57 -36.41 36.63
CA GLY A 196 46.09 -35.11 36.16
C GLY A 196 45.91 -35.02 34.64
N LYS A 197 44.84 -35.63 34.11
CA LYS A 197 44.38 -35.44 32.72
C LYS A 197 42.86 -35.31 32.57
N ARG A 198 42.15 -35.04 33.68
CA ARG A 198 40.67 -34.92 33.72
C ARG A 198 40.15 -33.47 33.67
N SER A 199 40.92 -32.47 34.11
CA SER A 199 40.46 -31.07 34.18
C SER A 199 40.15 -30.47 32.79
N SER A 200 41.10 -30.54 31.84
CA SER A 200 40.88 -30.05 30.47
C SER A 200 39.83 -30.86 29.70
N PHE A 201 39.69 -32.16 30.02
CA PHE A 201 38.68 -33.03 29.41
C PHE A 201 37.27 -32.69 29.91
N LEU A 202 37.09 -32.45 31.21
CA LEU A 202 35.81 -32.06 31.79
C LEU A 202 35.35 -30.68 31.29
N SER A 203 36.28 -29.70 31.24
CA SER A 203 35.98 -28.37 30.68
C SER A 203 35.55 -28.46 29.20
N ARG A 204 36.31 -29.19 28.37
CA ARG A 204 35.95 -29.45 26.97
C ARG A 204 34.60 -30.17 26.81
N TRP A 205 34.30 -31.14 27.68
CA TRP A 205 33.04 -31.88 27.67
C TRP A 205 31.85 -30.98 28.03
N VAL A 206 31.98 -30.13 29.06
CA VAL A 206 30.94 -29.15 29.44
C VAL A 206 30.70 -28.15 28.30
N SER A 207 31.75 -27.63 27.66
CA SER A 207 31.60 -26.76 26.48
C SER A 207 30.93 -27.48 25.31
N GLN A 208 31.30 -28.74 25.04
CA GLN A 208 30.74 -29.52 23.94
C GLN A 208 29.25 -29.85 24.18
N GLU A 209 28.85 -30.19 25.40
CA GLU A 209 27.44 -30.46 25.74
C GLU A 209 26.61 -29.17 25.76
N GLY A 210 27.19 -28.04 26.21
CA GLY A 210 26.59 -26.71 26.08
C GLY A 210 26.36 -26.30 24.62
N LEU A 211 27.32 -26.59 23.73
CA LEU A 211 27.15 -26.39 22.28
C LEU A 211 26.06 -27.30 21.69
N LYS A 212 25.96 -28.57 22.08
CA LYS A 212 24.84 -29.45 21.67
C LYS A 212 23.48 -28.95 22.17
N LYS A 213 23.40 -28.34 23.36
CA LYS A 213 22.16 -27.72 23.84
C LYS A 213 21.78 -26.53 22.97
N LYS A 214 22.71 -25.59 22.75
CA LYS A 214 22.50 -24.44 21.86
C LYS A 214 22.14 -24.86 20.42
N SER A 215 22.77 -25.91 19.90
CA SER A 215 22.46 -26.45 18.57
C SER A 215 21.03 -26.98 18.47
N ARG A 216 20.54 -27.72 19.49
CA ARG A 216 19.14 -28.17 19.55
C ARG A 216 18.15 -27.00 19.69
N GLU A 217 18.53 -25.96 20.42
CA GLU A 217 17.72 -24.75 20.61
C GLU A 217 17.61 -23.93 19.32
N VAL A 218 18.73 -23.73 18.62
CA VAL A 218 18.77 -23.11 17.28
C VAL A 218 17.96 -23.94 16.27
N GLU A 219 18.09 -25.26 16.26
CA GLU A 219 17.34 -26.12 15.34
C GLU A 219 15.83 -26.03 15.58
N LYS A 220 15.40 -26.05 16.85
CA LYS A 220 13.99 -25.82 17.20
C LYS A 220 13.51 -24.44 16.72
N HIS A 221 14.26 -23.38 16.98
CA HIS A 221 13.90 -22.04 16.49
C HIS A 221 13.87 -21.96 14.95
N ARG A 222 14.75 -22.69 14.25
CA ARG A 222 14.75 -22.82 12.79
C ARG A 222 13.47 -23.50 12.30
N GLU A 223 13.09 -24.64 12.89
CA GLU A 223 11.86 -25.37 12.56
C GLU A 223 10.59 -24.53 12.84
N ASP A 224 10.53 -23.85 13.99
CA ASP A 224 9.38 -23.03 14.36
C ASP A 224 9.25 -21.80 13.42
N THR A 225 10.37 -21.17 13.06
CA THR A 225 10.40 -20.11 12.03
C THR A 225 9.96 -20.64 10.67
N GLU A 226 10.42 -21.83 10.26
CA GLU A 226 10.04 -22.45 8.99
C GLU A 226 8.53 -22.76 8.91
N LYS A 227 7.92 -23.19 10.03
CA LYS A 227 6.45 -23.36 10.14
C LYS A 227 5.73 -22.03 9.97
N SER A 228 6.16 -20.98 10.69
CA SER A 228 5.56 -19.64 10.57
C SER A 228 5.71 -19.03 9.18
N VAL A 229 6.81 -19.29 8.47
CA VAL A 229 6.99 -18.86 7.07
C VAL A 229 5.99 -19.56 6.14
N LYS A 230 5.77 -20.87 6.31
CA LYS A 230 4.78 -21.63 5.52
C LYS A 230 3.35 -21.16 5.80
N GLU A 231 2.98 -21.01 7.06
CA GLU A 231 1.66 -20.51 7.46
C GLU A 231 1.39 -19.10 6.94
N LEU A 232 2.37 -18.18 7.06
CA LEU A 232 2.25 -16.83 6.53
C LEU A 232 2.13 -16.83 5.00
N SER A 233 2.90 -17.66 4.29
CA SER A 233 2.80 -17.81 2.84
C SER A 233 1.42 -18.31 2.41
N GLU A 234 0.88 -19.33 3.09
CA GLU A 234 -0.48 -19.79 2.82
C GLU A 234 -1.54 -18.71 3.09
N ASN A 235 -1.39 -17.94 4.15
CA ASN A 235 -2.33 -16.88 4.51
C ASN A 235 -2.27 -15.70 3.51
N ILE A 236 -1.07 -15.36 3.01
CA ILE A 236 -0.90 -14.40 1.91
C ILE A 236 -1.60 -14.92 0.65
N ASN A 237 -1.35 -16.18 0.24
CA ASN A 237 -1.98 -16.78 -0.94
C ASN A 237 -3.52 -16.82 -0.82
N LYS A 238 -4.06 -17.15 0.37
CA LYS A 238 -5.51 -17.13 0.65
C LYS A 238 -6.09 -15.71 0.54
N ALA A 239 -5.38 -14.70 1.07
CA ALA A 239 -5.79 -13.30 0.98
C ALA A 239 -5.73 -12.78 -0.47
N GLU A 240 -4.69 -13.13 -1.23
CA GLU A 240 -4.54 -12.77 -2.64
C GLU A 240 -5.66 -13.37 -3.49
N VAL A 241 -5.93 -14.67 -3.38
CA VAL A 241 -7.02 -15.32 -4.12
C VAL A 241 -8.38 -14.71 -3.77
N SER A 242 -8.64 -14.39 -2.50
CA SER A 242 -9.86 -13.70 -2.06
C SER A 242 -9.99 -12.30 -2.68
N LEU A 243 -8.89 -11.53 -2.72
CA LEU A 243 -8.86 -10.19 -3.33
C LEU A 243 -9.03 -10.25 -4.86
N GLN A 244 -8.42 -11.25 -5.52
CA GLN A 244 -8.62 -11.49 -6.95
C GLN A 244 -10.07 -11.89 -7.26
N GLN A 245 -10.70 -12.73 -6.45
CA GLN A 245 -12.10 -13.14 -6.61
C GLN A 245 -13.07 -11.97 -6.41
N THR A 246 -12.88 -11.16 -5.37
CA THR A 246 -13.71 -9.97 -5.13
C THR A 246 -13.55 -8.94 -6.23
N SER A 247 -12.31 -8.65 -6.67
CA SER A 247 -12.03 -7.81 -7.83
C SER A 247 -12.71 -8.32 -9.10
N HIS A 248 -12.59 -9.61 -9.40
CA HIS A 248 -13.24 -10.22 -10.56
C HIS A 248 -14.77 -10.09 -10.50
N TRP A 249 -15.37 -10.37 -9.35
CA TRP A 249 -16.82 -10.26 -9.14
C TRP A 249 -17.32 -8.81 -9.31
N VAL A 250 -16.64 -7.82 -8.73
CA VAL A 250 -16.99 -6.39 -8.89
C VAL A 250 -16.88 -5.98 -10.36
N ASN A 251 -15.76 -6.30 -11.02
CA ASN A 251 -15.56 -5.97 -12.43
C ASN A 251 -16.59 -6.66 -13.36
N ALA A 252 -16.99 -7.90 -13.06
CA ALA A 252 -18.03 -8.60 -13.81
C ALA A 252 -19.41 -7.92 -13.67
N LYS A 253 -19.74 -7.34 -12.51
CA LYS A 253 -20.98 -6.55 -12.32
C LYS A 253 -20.95 -5.26 -13.14
N PHE A 254 -19.83 -4.54 -13.16
CA PHE A 254 -19.66 -3.36 -14.02
C PHE A 254 -19.76 -3.70 -15.51
N ALA A 255 -19.04 -4.73 -15.96
CA ALA A 255 -19.07 -5.17 -17.36
C ALA A 255 -20.48 -5.58 -17.81
N TYR A 256 -21.25 -6.27 -16.95
CA TYR A 256 -22.64 -6.62 -17.23
C TYR A 256 -23.53 -5.38 -17.35
N LEU A 257 -23.41 -4.41 -16.44
CA LEU A 257 -24.20 -3.17 -16.50
C LEU A 257 -23.89 -2.38 -17.78
N VAL A 258 -22.62 -2.21 -18.14
CA VAL A 258 -22.20 -1.54 -19.38
C VAL A 258 -22.75 -2.27 -20.60
N LYS A 259 -22.66 -3.60 -20.65
CA LYS A 259 -23.21 -4.41 -21.74
C LYS A 259 -24.71 -4.16 -21.92
N VAL A 260 -25.51 -4.26 -20.86
CA VAL A 260 -26.96 -4.06 -20.92
C VAL A 260 -27.30 -2.63 -21.36
N LEU A 261 -26.58 -1.61 -20.86
CA LEU A 261 -26.79 -0.23 -21.27
C LEU A 261 -26.48 -0.01 -22.76
N MET A 262 -25.41 -0.61 -23.29
CA MET A 262 -25.09 -0.58 -24.72
C MET A 262 -26.16 -1.25 -25.58
N GLU A 263 -26.62 -2.45 -25.20
CA GLU A 263 -27.70 -3.16 -25.91
C GLU A 263 -29.01 -2.35 -25.94
N LYS A 264 -29.35 -1.62 -24.86
CA LYS A 264 -30.53 -0.75 -24.82
C LYS A 264 -30.33 0.56 -25.58
N GLN A 265 -29.12 1.12 -25.60
CA GLN A 265 -28.79 2.26 -26.45
C GLN A 265 -28.95 1.90 -27.94
N GLU A 266 -28.39 0.77 -28.38
CA GLU A 266 -28.51 0.27 -29.75
C GLU A 266 -29.99 0.00 -30.14
N SER A 267 -30.76 -0.65 -29.26
CA SER A 267 -32.20 -0.85 -29.45
C SER A 267 -33.00 0.45 -29.53
N THR A 268 -32.54 1.54 -28.90
CA THR A 268 -33.21 2.86 -28.95
C THR A 268 -32.83 3.59 -30.24
N LEU A 269 -31.57 3.51 -30.67
CA LEU A 269 -31.08 4.10 -31.91
C LEU A 269 -31.73 3.45 -33.15
N THR A 270 -31.81 2.12 -33.18
CA THR A 270 -32.45 1.37 -34.28
C THR A 270 -33.95 1.68 -34.38
N PHE A 271 -34.63 1.85 -33.24
CA PHE A 271 -36.01 2.33 -33.21
C PHE A 271 -36.17 3.73 -33.80
N MET A 272 -35.35 4.71 -33.38
CA MET A 272 -35.43 6.08 -33.92
C MET A 272 -35.11 6.13 -35.43
N GLU A 273 -34.15 5.33 -35.89
CA GLU A 273 -33.80 5.24 -37.31
C GLU A 273 -34.93 4.61 -38.13
N HIS A 274 -35.61 3.59 -37.62
CA HIS A 274 -36.79 2.98 -38.26
C HIS A 274 -37.94 3.99 -38.41
N GLU A 275 -38.25 4.75 -37.35
CA GLU A 275 -39.28 5.81 -37.42
C GLU A 275 -38.88 6.90 -38.43
N ARG A 276 -37.61 7.33 -38.44
CA ARG A 276 -37.07 8.29 -39.42
C ARG A 276 -37.22 7.79 -40.87
N GLN A 277 -36.94 6.51 -41.12
CA GLN A 277 -37.11 5.90 -42.44
C GLN A 277 -38.58 5.79 -42.85
N SER A 278 -39.48 5.47 -41.91
CA SER A 278 -40.93 5.44 -42.14
C SER A 278 -41.46 6.81 -42.58
N ILE A 279 -41.09 7.88 -41.84
CA ILE A 279 -41.45 9.28 -42.16
C ILE A 279 -40.96 9.66 -43.57
N LEU A 280 -39.70 9.35 -43.90
CA LEU A 280 -39.14 9.67 -45.22
C LEU A 280 -39.84 8.92 -46.35
N CYS A 281 -40.09 7.61 -46.18
CA CYS A 281 -40.82 6.80 -47.17
C CYS A 281 -42.23 7.35 -47.42
N GLN A 282 -42.93 7.77 -46.37
CA GLN A 282 -44.23 8.42 -46.49
C GLN A 282 -44.14 9.76 -47.24
N ALA A 283 -43.18 10.62 -46.86
CA ALA A 283 -42.98 11.93 -47.50
C ALA A 283 -42.57 11.80 -48.99
N GLU A 284 -41.70 10.85 -49.33
CA GLU A 284 -41.30 10.52 -50.71
C GLU A 284 -42.49 10.02 -51.53
N THR A 285 -43.36 9.18 -50.94
CA THR A 285 -44.59 8.71 -51.59
C THR A 285 -45.55 9.87 -51.87
N HIS A 286 -45.75 10.76 -50.89
CA HIS A 286 -46.62 11.94 -51.05
C HIS A 286 -46.06 12.91 -52.10
N LEU A 287 -44.74 13.12 -52.12
CA LEU A 287 -44.06 13.94 -53.11
C LEU A 287 -44.19 13.36 -54.53
N GLY A 288 -44.03 12.04 -54.70
CA GLY A 288 -44.23 11.36 -55.98
C GLY A 288 -45.64 11.54 -56.53
N MET A 289 -46.67 11.36 -55.70
CA MET A 289 -48.06 11.61 -56.08
C MET A 289 -48.32 13.07 -56.50
N LEU A 290 -47.71 14.04 -55.80
CA LEU A 290 -47.81 15.46 -56.14
C LEU A 290 -47.09 15.80 -57.46
N GLN A 291 -45.93 15.19 -57.71
CA GLN A 291 -45.19 15.36 -58.96
C GLN A 291 -45.96 14.79 -60.16
N GLU A 292 -46.52 13.59 -60.04
CA GLU A 292 -47.36 12.99 -61.08
C GLU A 292 -48.61 13.84 -61.36
N ARG A 293 -49.27 14.32 -60.30
CA ARG A 293 -50.42 15.25 -60.42
C ARG A 293 -50.04 16.53 -61.13
N ALA A 294 -48.88 17.12 -60.82
CA ALA A 294 -48.38 18.32 -61.49
C ALA A 294 -48.08 18.07 -62.98
N GLN A 295 -47.46 16.94 -63.33
CA GLN A 295 -47.20 16.55 -64.71
C GLN A 295 -48.50 16.41 -65.51
N ARG A 296 -49.48 15.63 -65.01
CA ARG A 296 -50.79 15.44 -65.66
C ARG A 296 -51.52 16.77 -65.88
N LEU A 297 -51.47 17.69 -64.92
CA LEU A 297 -52.07 19.03 -65.05
C LEU A 297 -51.34 19.88 -66.10
N GLY A 298 -50.02 19.77 -66.21
CA GLY A 298 -49.23 20.42 -67.27
C GLY A 298 -49.54 19.88 -68.67
N GLU A 299 -49.72 18.56 -68.81
CA GLU A 299 -50.15 17.92 -70.06
C GLU A 299 -51.54 18.41 -70.49
N ILE A 300 -52.50 18.47 -69.57
CA ILE A 300 -53.85 19.00 -69.83
C ILE A 300 -53.79 20.49 -70.19
N GLN A 301 -52.96 21.30 -69.52
CA GLN A 301 -52.75 22.70 -69.91
C GLN A 301 -52.17 22.84 -71.33
N GLY A 302 -51.23 21.97 -71.71
CA GLY A 302 -50.68 21.92 -73.07
C GLY A 302 -51.74 21.55 -74.12
N GLN A 303 -52.61 20.59 -73.82
CA GLN A 303 -53.76 20.24 -74.67
C GLN A 303 -54.72 21.43 -74.83
N ILE A 304 -55.09 22.10 -73.72
CA ILE A 304 -55.95 23.30 -73.74
C ILE A 304 -55.33 24.39 -74.60
N ALA A 305 -54.04 24.71 -74.42
CA ALA A 305 -53.34 25.72 -75.20
C ALA A 305 -53.30 25.39 -76.70
N THR A 306 -53.14 24.10 -77.04
CA THR A 306 -53.15 23.63 -78.44
C THR A 306 -54.54 23.79 -79.07
N VAL A 307 -55.60 23.40 -78.36
CA VAL A 307 -56.98 23.54 -78.82
C VAL A 307 -57.39 25.02 -78.95
N GLN A 308 -56.97 25.88 -78.01
CA GLN A 308 -57.20 27.33 -78.07
C GLN A 308 -56.57 28.01 -79.29
N ALA A 309 -55.51 27.45 -79.87
CA ALA A 309 -54.87 27.99 -81.08
C ALA A 309 -55.58 27.57 -82.39
N MET A 310 -56.61 26.72 -82.35
CA MET A 310 -57.29 26.21 -83.53
C MET A 310 -58.36 27.16 -84.10
N PRO A 311 -58.69 27.07 -85.40
CA PRO A 311 -59.82 27.78 -85.99
C PRO A 311 -61.15 27.47 -85.29
N TYR A 312 -62.04 28.46 -85.23
CA TYR A 312 -63.27 28.46 -84.41
C TYR A 312 -64.15 27.19 -84.51
N ILE A 313 -64.29 26.60 -85.70
CA ILE A 313 -65.09 25.39 -85.90
C ILE A 313 -64.43 24.16 -85.25
N GLN A 314 -63.11 24.01 -85.40
CA GLN A 314 -62.34 22.92 -84.78
C GLN A 314 -62.27 23.12 -83.26
N LEU A 315 -62.05 24.36 -82.78
CA LEU A 315 -62.10 24.71 -81.36
C LEU A 315 -63.39 24.23 -80.68
N ILE A 316 -64.56 24.40 -81.31
CA ILE A 316 -65.86 23.96 -80.75
C ILE A 316 -66.01 22.43 -80.69
N GLN A 317 -65.33 21.70 -81.57
CA GLN A 317 -65.34 20.23 -81.61
C GLN A 317 -64.34 19.65 -80.59
N GLU A 318 -63.07 20.06 -80.69
CA GLU A 318 -61.96 19.54 -79.88
C GLU A 318 -62.04 19.95 -78.40
N SER A 319 -62.58 21.13 -78.08
CA SER A 319 -62.77 21.56 -76.67
C SER A 319 -63.69 20.65 -75.86
N ARG A 320 -64.54 19.85 -76.51
CA ARG A 320 -65.42 18.87 -75.85
C ARG A 320 -64.69 17.58 -75.46
N LEU A 321 -63.48 17.36 -75.98
CA LEU A 321 -62.66 16.16 -75.74
C LEU A 321 -61.66 16.35 -74.60
N VAL A 322 -61.48 17.59 -74.11
CA VAL A 322 -60.58 17.89 -72.99
C VAL A 322 -61.32 17.67 -71.66
N GLU A 323 -61.00 16.55 -70.99
CA GLU A 323 -61.50 16.26 -69.65
C GLU A 323 -60.51 16.69 -68.57
N VAL A 324 -61.01 17.26 -67.47
CA VAL A 324 -60.21 17.59 -66.27
C VAL A 324 -60.50 16.54 -65.19
N PRO A 325 -59.55 15.67 -64.83
CA PRO A 325 -59.75 14.63 -63.81
C PRO A 325 -60.03 15.23 -62.43
N ARG A 326 -60.92 14.59 -61.67
CA ARG A 326 -61.07 14.86 -60.23
C ARG A 326 -59.88 14.25 -59.48
N MET A 327 -59.04 15.11 -58.91
CA MET A 327 -57.89 14.73 -58.11
C MET A 327 -58.27 14.70 -56.63
N GLN A 328 -57.82 13.68 -55.88
CA GLN A 328 -58.00 13.62 -54.42
C GLN A 328 -56.96 14.48 -53.70
N ASP A 329 -57.25 14.88 -52.46
CA ASP A 329 -56.32 15.64 -51.62
C ASP A 329 -55.21 14.73 -51.08
N ILE A 330 -53.97 15.22 -51.13
CA ILE A 330 -52.78 14.51 -50.65
C ILE A 330 -52.37 15.12 -49.30
N PRO A 331 -52.26 14.34 -48.21
CA PRO A 331 -51.86 14.88 -46.91
C PRO A 331 -50.47 15.53 -46.96
N LEU A 332 -50.36 16.75 -46.44
CA LEU A 332 -49.11 17.52 -46.44
C LEU A 332 -48.36 17.44 -45.10
N ASP A 333 -49.01 16.96 -44.04
CA ASP A 333 -48.39 16.76 -42.73
C ASP A 333 -47.76 15.36 -42.63
N VAL A 334 -46.56 15.30 -42.04
CA VAL A 334 -45.77 14.09 -41.76
C VAL A 334 -45.21 14.13 -40.33
N SER A 335 -45.84 14.91 -39.44
CA SER A 335 -45.51 15.04 -38.02
C SER A 335 -45.60 13.71 -37.26
N THR A 336 -44.76 13.52 -36.25
CA THR A 336 -44.75 12.32 -35.40
C THR A 336 -44.61 12.63 -33.91
N THR A 337 -45.30 11.83 -33.09
CA THR A 337 -45.25 11.86 -31.61
C THR A 337 -44.06 11.08 -31.05
N LEU A 338 -42.90 11.19 -31.69
CA LEU A 338 -41.69 10.43 -31.37
C LEU A 338 -41.19 10.74 -29.94
N GLN A 339 -41.36 12.00 -29.50
CA GLN A 339 -41.05 12.44 -28.14
C GLN A 339 -41.84 11.68 -27.07
N ASP A 340 -43.16 11.54 -27.23
CA ASP A 340 -44.03 10.89 -26.25
C ASP A 340 -43.66 9.42 -26.03
N ARG A 341 -43.19 8.76 -27.10
CA ARG A 341 -42.73 7.36 -27.07
C ARG A 341 -41.37 7.20 -26.40
N LEU A 342 -40.53 8.24 -26.41
CA LEU A 342 -39.20 8.25 -25.78
C LEU A 342 -39.21 8.73 -24.33
N ASN A 343 -40.25 9.46 -23.88
CA ASN A 343 -40.35 9.97 -22.51
C ASN A 343 -40.12 8.87 -21.44
N THR A 344 -40.73 7.69 -21.60
CA THR A 344 -40.53 6.55 -20.69
C THR A 344 -39.08 6.06 -20.66
N VAL A 345 -38.37 6.15 -21.79
CA VAL A 345 -36.94 5.77 -21.89
C VAL A 345 -36.08 6.83 -21.19
N THR A 346 -36.34 8.12 -21.41
CA THR A 346 -35.61 9.21 -20.76
C THR A 346 -35.83 9.25 -19.24
N ASP A 347 -37.01 8.89 -18.75
CA ASP A 347 -37.30 8.77 -17.31
C ASP A 347 -36.48 7.65 -16.66
N VAL A 348 -36.40 6.48 -17.31
CA VAL A 348 -35.56 5.36 -16.84
C VAL A 348 -34.08 5.74 -16.88
N LEU A 349 -33.60 6.37 -17.94
CA LEU A 349 -32.22 6.85 -18.05
C LEU A 349 -31.89 7.90 -16.99
N SER A 350 -32.81 8.80 -16.67
CA SER A 350 -32.63 9.80 -15.60
C SER A 350 -32.48 9.14 -14.23
N ARG A 351 -33.27 8.09 -13.94
CA ARG A 351 -33.15 7.29 -12.72
C ARG A 351 -31.84 6.51 -12.65
N ILE A 352 -31.39 5.93 -13.77
CA ILE A 352 -30.09 5.24 -13.86
C ILE A 352 -28.94 6.23 -13.65
N SER A 353 -29.01 7.41 -14.27
CA SER A 353 -28.02 8.49 -14.11
C SER A 353 -27.87 8.87 -12.64
N LYS A 354 -28.98 9.06 -11.91
CA LYS A 354 -28.94 9.31 -10.46
C LYS A 354 -28.29 8.16 -9.67
N LEU A 355 -28.68 6.91 -9.95
CA LEU A 355 -28.12 5.74 -9.25
C LEU A 355 -26.61 5.61 -9.46
N VAL A 356 -26.11 5.89 -10.67
CA VAL A 356 -24.69 5.75 -11.02
C VAL A 356 -23.86 6.96 -10.57
N LEU A 357 -24.37 8.18 -10.72
CA LEU A 357 -23.64 9.39 -10.37
C LEU A 357 -23.71 9.72 -8.88
N GLU A 358 -24.86 9.57 -8.23
CA GLU A 358 -24.98 9.92 -6.82
C GLU A 358 -24.76 8.73 -5.88
N ASP A 359 -25.54 7.66 -6.05
CA ASP A 359 -25.66 6.63 -5.01
C ASP A 359 -24.49 5.64 -5.05
N LEU A 360 -24.03 5.28 -6.25
CA LEU A 360 -22.81 4.49 -6.44
C LEU A 360 -21.55 5.30 -6.08
N GLU A 361 -21.46 6.59 -6.41
CA GLU A 361 -20.34 7.43 -5.98
C GLU A 361 -20.25 7.51 -4.45
N LYS A 362 -21.38 7.74 -3.76
CA LYS A 362 -21.44 7.69 -2.28
C LYS A 362 -20.97 6.34 -1.75
N ALA A 363 -21.41 5.22 -2.34
CA ALA A 363 -21.01 3.88 -1.92
C ALA A 363 -19.52 3.59 -2.14
N ILE A 364 -18.95 4.03 -3.26
CA ILE A 364 -17.51 3.90 -3.55
C ILE A 364 -16.70 4.77 -2.57
N ASN A 365 -17.12 6.01 -2.33
CA ASN A 365 -16.46 6.90 -1.39
C ASN A 365 -16.52 6.41 0.07
N THR A 366 -17.60 5.74 0.50
CA THR A 366 -17.65 5.11 1.83
C THR A 366 -16.80 3.83 1.92
N ALA A 367 -16.60 3.11 0.81
CA ALA A 367 -15.73 1.94 0.77
C ALA A 367 -14.23 2.31 0.75
N ILE A 368 -13.85 3.39 0.07
CA ILE A 368 -12.46 3.87 -0.04
C ILE A 368 -12.06 4.77 1.16
N GLY A 369 -13.01 5.51 1.73
CA GLY A 369 -12.73 6.60 2.67
C GLY A 369 -12.41 6.22 4.13
N GLN A 370 -12.37 4.94 4.50
CA GLN A 370 -12.21 4.53 5.92
C GLN A 370 -10.76 4.52 6.44
N ASP A 371 -9.75 4.68 5.59
CA ASP A 371 -8.32 4.62 5.96
C ASP A 371 -7.76 5.95 6.55
N LYS A 372 -8.54 6.61 7.41
CA LYS A 372 -8.07 7.74 8.23
C LYS A 372 -8.19 7.42 9.72
N GLN A 373 -7.09 6.91 10.26
CA GLN A 373 -6.76 6.80 11.69
C GLN A 373 -7.74 5.98 12.55
N GLY A 374 -7.57 4.65 12.50
CA GLY A 374 -8.10 3.72 13.50
C GLY A 374 -7.05 2.65 13.83
N SER A 375 -6.73 2.48 15.13
CA SER A 375 -5.74 1.51 15.61
C SER A 375 -6.13 0.05 15.24
N PRO A 376 -5.18 -0.83 14.86
CA PRO A 376 -5.49 -2.19 14.45
C PRO A 376 -5.79 -3.09 15.67
N GLN A 377 -7.06 -3.11 16.09
CA GLN A 377 -7.60 -4.14 16.98
C GLN A 377 -8.95 -4.65 16.47
N ASP A 378 -8.97 -5.96 16.26
CA ASP A 378 -10.13 -6.85 16.19
C ASP A 378 -11.38 -6.38 15.41
N LYS A 379 -11.30 -6.50 14.08
CA LYS A 379 -12.49 -6.70 13.24
C LYS A 379 -12.30 -7.96 12.40
N ARG A 380 -13.00 -9.04 12.77
CA ARG A 380 -13.17 -10.20 11.89
C ARG A 380 -13.67 -9.73 10.52
N PRO A 381 -13.10 -10.18 9.40
CA PRO A 381 -13.66 -9.90 8.10
C PRO A 381 -15.08 -10.49 8.04
N VAL A 382 -16.08 -9.64 7.82
CA VAL A 382 -17.43 -10.08 7.52
C VAL A 382 -17.36 -10.76 6.16
N LEU A 383 -17.55 -12.09 6.15
CA LEU A 383 -17.70 -12.86 4.93
C LEU A 383 -18.94 -12.36 4.19
N ALA A 384 -18.72 -11.48 3.20
CA ALA A 384 -19.73 -11.19 2.20
C ALA A 384 -20.01 -12.50 1.46
N VAL A 385 -21.20 -13.08 1.71
CA VAL A 385 -21.64 -14.30 1.04
C VAL A 385 -21.80 -14.00 -0.44
N VAL A 386 -20.78 -14.38 -1.23
CA VAL A 386 -20.83 -14.32 -2.69
C VAL A 386 -21.88 -15.33 -3.17
N PRO A 387 -22.97 -14.90 -3.83
CA PRO A 387 -23.90 -15.85 -4.42
C PRO A 387 -23.20 -16.53 -5.61
N SER A 388 -23.19 -17.86 -5.61
CA SER A 388 -22.60 -18.66 -6.70
C SER A 388 -23.20 -18.29 -8.07
N PRO A 389 -22.43 -18.37 -9.17
CA PRO A 389 -22.97 -18.11 -10.50
C PRO A 389 -24.03 -19.17 -10.83
N ALA A 390 -25.29 -18.73 -11.00
CA ALA A 390 -26.34 -19.60 -11.50
C ALA A 390 -26.05 -19.95 -12.98
N MET A 391 -25.89 -21.23 -13.28
CA MET A 391 -25.88 -21.73 -14.65
C MET A 391 -27.23 -21.40 -15.33
N PRO A 392 -27.25 -20.85 -16.54
CA PRO A 392 -28.49 -20.70 -17.30
C PRO A 392 -28.99 -22.09 -17.71
N SER A 393 -30.05 -22.55 -17.06
CA SER A 393 -30.76 -23.77 -17.43
C SER A 393 -31.44 -23.60 -18.79
N SER A 394 -31.04 -24.41 -19.78
CA SER A 394 -31.69 -24.47 -21.09
C SER A 394 -33.16 -24.81 -20.96
N SER A 395 -34.03 -24.08 -21.66
CA SER A 395 -35.46 -24.35 -21.75
C SER A 395 -35.72 -25.72 -22.37
N ALA A 396 -36.21 -26.67 -21.57
CA ALA A 396 -36.70 -27.93 -22.08
C ALA A 396 -38.01 -27.70 -22.85
N ILE A 397 -38.03 -28.13 -24.12
CA ILE A 397 -39.22 -28.21 -24.95
C ILE A 397 -40.24 -29.10 -24.23
N LYS A 398 -41.50 -28.64 -24.16
CA LYS A 398 -42.65 -29.52 -23.88
C LYS A 398 -43.66 -29.36 -24.99
N ASP A 399 -43.70 -30.38 -25.83
CA ASP A 399 -44.74 -30.58 -26.83
C ASP A 399 -46.11 -30.68 -26.15
N GLY A 400 -47.11 -30.06 -26.77
CA GLY A 400 -48.50 -30.18 -26.35
C GLY A 400 -49.11 -31.47 -26.90
N LEU A 401 -49.52 -32.37 -26.01
CA LEU A 401 -50.37 -33.51 -26.33
C LEU A 401 -51.59 -33.54 -25.41
N SER A 402 -52.68 -33.00 -25.94
CA SER A 402 -54.08 -33.41 -25.75
C SER A 402 -54.48 -34.31 -24.56
N ALA A 403 -55.36 -33.77 -23.71
CA ALA A 403 -56.56 -34.43 -23.20
C ALA A 403 -57.61 -33.35 -22.83
#